data_AF-A0A060XD04-F1
#
_entry.id   AF-A0A060XD04-F1
#
_cell.length_a   1.000
_cell.length_b   1.000
_cell.length_c   1.000
_cell.angle_alpha   90.00
_cell.angle_beta   90.00
_cell.angle_gamma   90.00
#
_symmetry.space_group_name_H-M   'P 1'
#
loop_
_entity.id
_entity.type
_entity.pdbx_description
1 polymer ?
#
loop_
_entity_poly.entity_id
_entity_poly.type
_entity_poly.pdbx_seq_one_letter_code
_entity_poly.pdbx_strand_id
1 'polypeptide(L)'
;MMKGVSVGVGLLGLLLACVTTAPTDKNRDWDIYSFHINSTVTSRYATTIITSRVANRINQSQEIEFHVKIPKNAFISKFKM
;
A
#
# COMPACT_ATOMS: atom_id res chain seq x y z
N MET A 1 17.35 26.88 -42.48
CA MET A 1 16.58 25.63 -42.34
C MET A 1 17.16 24.85 -41.15
N MET A 2 16.30 24.38 -40.23
CA MET A 2 16.60 23.45 -39.11
C MET A 2 17.44 23.98 -37.93
N LYS A 3 16.83 24.75 -37.00
CA LYS A 3 17.36 24.96 -35.63
C LYS A 3 16.33 24.71 -34.49
N GLY A 4 15.13 24.23 -34.79
CA GLY A 4 14.03 24.08 -33.80
C GLY A 4 13.75 22.66 -33.28
N VAL A 5 14.37 21.62 -33.85
CA VAL A 5 13.96 20.22 -33.60
C VAL A 5 14.78 19.55 -32.48
N SER A 6 16.01 19.99 -32.23
CA SER A 6 16.91 19.33 -31.27
C SER A 6 16.45 19.47 -29.80
N VAL A 7 15.91 20.64 -29.43
CA VAL A 7 15.50 20.92 -28.04
C VAL A 7 14.24 20.13 -27.65
N GLY A 8 13.28 19.98 -28.56
CA GLY A 8 12.03 19.25 -28.30
C GLY A 8 12.25 17.74 -28.15
N VAL A 9 13.15 17.15 -28.96
CA VAL A 9 13.49 15.72 -28.87
C VAL A 9 14.32 15.42 -27.61
N GLY A 10 15.25 16.31 -27.25
CA GLY A 10 16.00 16.19 -26.00
C GLY A 10 15.12 16.28 -24.75
N LEU A 11 14.15 17.21 -24.74
CA LEU A 11 13.21 17.36 -23.62
C LEU A 11 12.24 16.18 -23.50
N LEU A 12 11.76 15.64 -24.63
CA LEU A 12 10.91 14.44 -24.63
C LEU A 12 11.68 13.19 -24.18
N GLY A 13 12.94 13.05 -24.62
CA GLY A 13 13.83 11.98 -24.16
C GLY A 13 14.16 12.06 -22.67
N LEU A 14 14.35 13.27 -22.14
CA LEU A 14 14.58 13.51 -20.71
C LEU A 14 13.32 13.22 -19.87
N LEU A 15 12.13 13.57 -20.39
CA LEU A 15 10.84 13.26 -19.77
C LEU A 15 10.58 11.74 -19.74
N LEU A 16 10.90 11.02 -20.82
CA LEU A 16 10.80 9.55 -20.87
C LEU A 16 11.76 8.87 -19.89
N ALA A 17 12.99 9.37 -19.74
CA ALA A 17 13.93 8.85 -18.74
C ALA A 17 13.41 9.05 -17.31
N CYS A 18 12.82 10.21 -17.01
CA CYS A 18 12.27 10.53 -15.69
C CYS A 18 11.09 9.62 -15.27
N VAL A 19 10.28 9.15 -16.23
CA VAL A 19 9.15 8.24 -15.97
C VAL A 19 9.64 6.83 -15.57
N THR A 20 10.81 6.40 -16.05
CA THR A 20 11.34 5.05 -15.77
C THR A 20 12.07 4.92 -14.43
N THR A 21 12.52 6.03 -13.85
CA THR A 21 13.17 6.06 -12.52
C THR A 21 12.20 6.29 -11.37
N ALA A 22 10.89 6.18 -11.62
CA ALA A 22 9.92 6.18 -10.53
C ALA A 22 10.30 5.07 -9.54
N PRO A 23 10.50 5.38 -8.25
CA PRO A 23 10.87 4.38 -7.26
C PRO A 23 9.72 3.38 -7.16
N THR A 24 9.88 2.22 -7.79
CA THR A 24 9.05 1.06 -7.48
C THR A 24 9.45 0.58 -6.10
N ASP A 25 8.61 0.90 -5.13
CA ASP A 25 8.64 0.41 -3.75
C ASP A 25 8.51 -1.12 -3.74
N LYS A 26 9.63 -1.80 -4.01
CA LYS A 26 9.73 -3.25 -4.09
C LYS A 26 10.98 -3.74 -3.36
N ASN A 27 11.04 -3.44 -2.06
CA ASN A 27 11.76 -4.30 -1.13
C ASN A 27 11.20 -4.13 0.29
N ARG A 28 10.01 -4.69 0.55
CA ARG A 28 9.55 -4.84 1.94
C ARG A 28 10.10 -6.16 2.45
N ASP A 29 11.00 -6.07 3.43
CA ASP A 29 11.64 -7.22 4.09
C ASP A 29 10.70 -7.98 5.04
N TRP A 30 9.41 -7.61 5.03
CA TRP A 30 8.33 -8.24 5.76
C TRP A 30 7.19 -8.57 4.80
N ASP A 31 6.44 -9.63 5.14
CA ASP A 31 5.44 -10.22 4.27
C ASP A 31 4.11 -10.42 5.01
N ILE A 32 3.00 -10.20 4.31
CA ILE A 32 1.65 -10.40 4.85
C ILE A 32 1.26 -11.85 4.56
N TYR A 33 1.31 -12.70 5.59
CA TYR A 33 0.82 -14.08 5.49
C TYR A 33 -0.67 -14.11 5.19
N SER A 34 -1.45 -13.27 5.86
CA SER A 34 -2.88 -13.18 5.57
C SER A 34 -3.49 -11.87 6.03
N PHE A 35 -4.53 -11.47 5.30
CA PHE A 35 -5.34 -10.30 5.62
C PHE A 35 -6.81 -10.66 5.37
N HIS A 36 -7.52 -11.01 6.43
CA HIS A 36 -8.91 -11.45 6.37
C HIS A 36 -9.84 -10.38 6.92
N ILE A 37 -10.91 -10.10 6.18
CA ILE A 37 -12.03 -9.29 6.65
C ILE A 37 -13.26 -10.18 6.60
N ASN A 38 -13.83 -10.45 7.77
CA ASN A 38 -15.09 -11.17 7.89
C ASN A 38 -16.14 -10.21 8.44
N SER A 39 -17.32 -10.17 7.84
CA SER A 39 -18.43 -9.35 8.33
C SER A 39 -19.70 -10.18 8.37
N THR A 40 -20.33 -10.22 9.54
CA THR A 40 -21.60 -10.92 9.76
C THR A 40 -22.67 -9.89 10.08
N VAL A 41 -23.77 -9.91 9.33
CA VAL A 41 -24.91 -9.03 9.54
C VAL A 41 -26.06 -9.85 10.14
N THR A 42 -26.49 -9.47 11.35
CA THR A 42 -27.62 -10.10 12.05
C THR A 42 -28.56 -9.00 12.52
N SER A 43 -29.84 -9.06 12.13
CA SER A 43 -30.88 -8.11 12.59
C SER A 43 -30.47 -6.63 12.47
N ARG A 44 -29.90 -6.23 11.31
CA ARG A 44 -29.37 -4.89 11.01
C ARG A 44 -28.08 -4.48 11.75
N TYR A 45 -27.50 -5.38 12.53
CA TYR A 45 -26.22 -5.15 13.21
C TYR A 45 -25.07 -5.85 12.47
N ALA A 46 -24.04 -5.10 12.06
CA ALA A 46 -22.87 -5.63 11.37
C ALA A 46 -21.69 -5.81 12.33
N THR A 47 -21.21 -7.04 12.47
CA THR A 47 -19.97 -7.34 13.22
C THR A 47 -18.86 -7.63 12.24
N THR A 48 -17.87 -6.73 12.16
CA THR A 48 -16.69 -6.88 11.28
C THR A 48 -15.47 -7.25 12.10
N ILE A 49 -14.79 -8.33 11.72
CA ILE A 49 -13.52 -8.78 12.29
C ILE A 49 -12.44 -8.65 11.21
N ILE A 50 -11.41 -7.86 11.50
CA ILE A 50 -10.24 -7.69 10.64
C ILE A 50 -9.08 -8.43 11.30
N THR A 51 -8.41 -9.31 10.55
CA THR A 51 -7.28 -10.11 11.04
C THR A 51 -6.13 -9.99 10.05
N SER A 52 -5.02 -9.40 10.49
CA SER A 52 -3.76 -9.31 9.73
C SER A 52 -2.70 -10.18 10.40
N ARG A 53 -1.99 -10.98 9.61
CA ARG A 53 -0.83 -11.77 10.06
C ARG A 53 0.37 -11.38 9.21
N VAL A 54 1.42 -10.93 9.88
CA VAL A 54 2.63 -10.40 9.24
C VAL A 54 3.85 -11.17 9.75
N ALA A 55 4.80 -11.46 8.86
CA ALA A 55 6.12 -11.99 9.22
C ALA A 55 7.21 -11.00 8.84
N ASN A 56 8.15 -10.81 9.76
CA ASN A 56 9.47 -10.35 9.39
C ASN A 56 10.25 -11.51 8.76
N ARG A 57 10.79 -11.31 7.55
CA ARG A 57 11.53 -12.35 6.81
C ARG A 57 13.05 -12.25 6.97
N ILE A 58 13.54 -11.20 7.61
CA ILE A 58 14.96 -10.96 7.82
C ILE A 58 15.33 -11.00 9.30
N ASN A 59 16.61 -11.20 9.59
CA ASN A 59 17.14 -11.31 10.95
C ASN A 59 17.42 -9.95 11.60
N GLN A 60 16.66 -8.91 11.24
CA GLN A 60 16.78 -7.56 11.78
C GLN A 60 15.40 -7.06 12.19
N SER A 61 15.31 -6.25 13.25
CA SER A 61 14.03 -5.68 13.67
C SER A 61 13.44 -4.81 12.58
N GLN A 62 12.14 -4.98 12.32
CA GLN A 62 11.40 -4.24 11.30
C GLN A 62 10.16 -3.61 11.92
N GLU A 63 9.92 -2.35 11.59
CA GLU A 63 8.69 -1.64 11.97
C GLU A 63 7.58 -1.98 10.98
N ILE A 64 6.38 -2.25 11.49
CA ILE A 64 5.22 -2.60 10.68
C ILE A 64 4.00 -1.80 11.14
N GLU A 65 3.22 -1.34 10.17
CA GLU A 65 2.01 -0.56 10.43
C GLU A 65 0.76 -1.37 10.13
N PHE A 66 -0.16 -1.39 11.08
CA PHE A 66 -1.52 -1.86 10.84
C PHE A 66 -2.45 -0.66 10.66
N HIS A 67 -2.73 -0.33 9.39
CA HIS A 67 -3.63 0.77 9.04
C HIS A 67 -4.94 0.24 8.43
N VAL A 68 -6.07 0.60 9.04
CA VAL A 68 -7.40 0.30 8.52
C VAL A 68 -8.32 1.52 8.62
N LYS A 69 -9.24 1.64 7.66
CA LYS A 69 -10.33 2.62 7.69
C LYS A 69 -11.64 1.92 8.04
N ILE A 70 -12.27 2.34 9.12
CA ILE A 70 -13.59 1.84 9.53
C ILE A 70 -14.70 2.84 9.17
N PRO A 71 -15.95 2.39 9.00
CA PRO A 71 -17.10 3.29 8.83
C PRO A 71 -17.20 4.27 10.00
N LYS A 72 -17.54 5.54 9.73
CA LYS A 72 -17.61 6.59 10.77
C LYS A 72 -18.57 6.27 11.92
N ASN A 73 -19.63 5.51 11.64
CA ASN A 73 -20.65 5.13 12.61
C ASN A 73 -20.38 3.77 13.26
N ALA A 74 -19.28 3.10 12.92
CA ALA A 74 -18.85 1.89 13.59
C ALA A 74 -18.06 2.24 14.85
N PHE A 75 -18.02 1.32 15.81
CA PHE A 75 -17.18 1.43 17.00
C PHE A 75 -16.26 0.22 17.11
N ILE A 76 -15.08 0.41 17.71
CA ILE A 76 -14.13 -0.67 17.98
C ILE A 76 -14.53 -1.32 19.29
N SER A 77 -14.93 -2.59 19.24
CA SER A 77 -15.33 -3.33 20.44
C SER A 77 -14.18 -4.12 21.07
N LYS A 78 -13.20 -4.55 20.26
CA LYS A 78 -12.04 -5.35 20.68
C LYS A 78 -10.83 -5.07 19.78
N PHE A 79 -9.65 -5.06 20.37
CA PHE A 79 -8.37 -4.98 19.65
C PHE A 79 -7.37 -5.95 20.29
N LYS A 80 -6.69 -6.75 19.46
CA LYS A 80 -5.69 -7.73 19.89
C LYS A 80 -4.52 -7.73 18.89
N MET A 81 -3.31 -7.71 19.43
CA MET A 81 -2.05 -7.97 18.72
C MET A 81 -1.52 -9.36 19.08
#